data_AF-A0A6A4MIB3-F1
#
_entry.id   AF-A0A6A4MIB3-F1
#
_cell.length_a   1.000
_cell.length_b   1.000
_cell.length_c   1.000
_cell.angle_alpha   90.00
_cell.angle_beta   90.00
_cell.angle_gamma   90.00
#
_symmetry.space_group_name_H-M   'P 1'
#
loop_
_entity.id
_entity.type
_entity.pdbx_description
1 polymer ?
#
loop_
_entity_poly.entity_id
_entity_poly.type
_entity_poly.pdbx_seq_one_letter_code
_entity_poly.pdbx_strand_id
1 'polypeptide(L)'
;MGGFVLIRSYDPLKLIRLRFPEEKDLFFVLVSPEFEAPTKKMRAVLPTEITMSHHVWNCSQAGALVASVLLGDLEELGTALSSDRIVEPKRAPLIPGMEAVKKAAIEAGAFGCTISGSGPTAVAVVDSEEGGGRLFTNLAEELVSQMTQLVMESSYLLTVLRWLASNTLRIVECP
;
A
#
# COMPACT_ATOMS: atom_id res chain seq x y z
N MET A 1 -12.59 11.27 9.71
CA MET A 1 -13.42 10.51 8.74
C MET A 1 -12.78 9.15 8.60
N GLY A 2 -13.50 8.05 8.91
CA GLY A 2 -12.99 6.69 8.72
C GLY A 2 -13.36 6.14 7.34
N GLY A 3 -12.56 5.22 6.82
CA GLY A 3 -12.86 4.50 5.59
C GLY A 3 -12.12 5.05 4.37
N PHE A 4 -12.61 4.70 3.17
CA PHE A 4 -12.02 5.16 1.92
C PHE A 4 -12.53 6.57 1.61
N VAL A 5 -11.61 7.50 1.38
CA VAL A 5 -11.94 8.91 1.14
C VAL A 5 -11.24 9.39 -0.13
N LEU A 6 -12.03 9.86 -1.08
CA LEU A 6 -11.57 10.54 -2.28
C LEU A 6 -11.56 12.05 -2.05
N ILE A 7 -10.42 12.68 -2.29
CA ILE A 7 -10.28 14.14 -2.33
C ILE A 7 -10.62 14.60 -3.75
N ARG A 8 -11.81 15.19 -3.94
CA ARG A 8 -12.26 15.66 -5.27
C ARG A 8 -11.68 17.02 -5.64
N SER A 9 -11.50 17.90 -4.65
CA SER A 9 -10.90 19.23 -4.82
C SER A 9 -10.33 19.71 -3.49
N TYR A 10 -9.30 20.56 -3.56
CA TYR A 10 -8.69 21.21 -2.40
C TYR A 10 -9.27 22.60 -2.13
N ASP A 11 -9.72 23.32 -3.16
CA ASP A 11 -10.33 24.65 -3.05
C ASP A 11 -11.55 24.79 -3.99
N PRO A 12 -12.79 24.81 -3.46
CA PRO A 12 -13.12 24.49 -2.07
C PRO A 12 -12.80 23.02 -1.75
N LEU A 13 -12.45 22.73 -0.50
CA LEU A 13 -12.17 21.36 -0.06
C LEU A 13 -13.43 20.50 -0.21
N LYS A 14 -13.37 19.48 -1.05
CA LYS A 14 -14.46 18.53 -1.25
C LYS A 14 -13.97 17.10 -1.08
N LEU A 15 -14.51 16.44 -0.07
CA LEU A 15 -14.23 15.05 0.27
C LEU A 15 -15.44 14.19 -0.06
N ILE A 16 -15.21 13.03 -0.66
CA ILE A 16 -16.22 12.03 -0.98
C ILE A 16 -15.85 10.75 -0.25
N ARG A 17 -16.72 10.28 0.64
CA ARG A 17 -16.55 8.99 1.32
C ARG A 17 -17.03 7.88 0.40
N LEU A 18 -16.16 6.94 0.09
CA LEU A 18 -16.50 5.71 -0.63
C LEU A 18 -16.90 4.65 0.41
N ARG A 19 -17.93 3.86 0.10
CA ARG A 19 -18.38 2.76 0.96
C ARG A 19 -17.90 1.46 0.35
N PHE A 20 -17.13 0.70 1.13
CA PHE A 20 -16.81 -0.67 0.79
C PHE A 20 -17.98 -1.58 1.20
N PRO A 21 -18.35 -2.61 0.42
CA PRO A 21 -19.45 -3.53 0.76
C PRO A 21 -19.25 -4.18 2.14
N GLU A 22 -20.31 -4.25 2.94
CA GLU A 22 -20.24 -4.71 4.34
C GLU A 22 -20.12 -6.25 4.45
N GLU A 23 -20.55 -6.95 3.41
CA GLU A 23 -20.50 -8.41 3.25
C GLU A 23 -19.13 -8.92 2.77
N LYS A 24 -18.18 -8.02 2.52
CA LYS A 24 -16.82 -8.34 2.07
C LYS A 24 -15.84 -8.01 3.18
N ASP A 25 -14.89 -8.91 3.41
CA ASP A 25 -13.73 -8.61 4.22
C ASP A 25 -12.60 -8.05 3.36
N LEU A 26 -11.81 -7.15 3.94
CA LEU A 26 -10.63 -6.56 3.32
C LEU A 26 -9.56 -6.43 4.40
N PHE A 27 -8.35 -6.84 4.09
CA PHE A 27 -7.23 -6.75 5.01
C PHE A 27 -6.05 -6.07 4.34
N PHE A 28 -5.32 -5.29 5.14
CA PHE A 28 -4.08 -4.66 4.75
C PHE A 28 -2.96 -5.17 5.64
N VAL A 29 -1.88 -5.68 5.04
CA VAL A 29 -0.65 -6.02 5.76
C VAL A 29 0.32 -4.87 5.59
N LEU A 30 0.77 -4.27 6.69
CA LEU A 30 1.73 -3.17 6.69
C LEU A 30 3.07 -3.65 7.23
N VAL A 31 4.12 -3.29 6.50
CA VAL A 31 5.49 -3.59 6.87
C VAL A 31 6.29 -2.31 6.80
N SER A 32 6.85 -1.87 7.92
CA SER A 32 7.65 -0.66 7.98
C SER A 32 9.09 -0.98 8.38
N PRO A 33 10.10 -0.68 7.53
CA PRO A 33 11.48 -0.68 7.99
C PRO A 33 11.67 0.45 9.01
N GLU A 34 12.53 0.25 10.01
CA GLU A 34 12.99 1.34 10.89
C GLU A 34 14.01 2.18 10.13
N PHE A 35 13.47 2.98 9.21
CA PHE A 35 14.19 3.92 8.37
C PHE A 35 13.40 5.21 8.31
N GLU A 36 13.99 6.31 8.77
CA GLU A 36 13.34 7.60 8.61
C GLU A 36 13.58 8.13 7.20
N ALA A 37 12.61 7.95 6.30
CA ALA A 37 12.63 8.52 4.96
C ALA A 37 12.28 10.02 5.04
N PRO A 38 13.20 10.97 4.81
CA PRO A 38 12.87 12.38 4.93
C PRO A 38 11.85 12.76 3.84
N THR A 39 10.65 13.21 4.23
CA THR A 39 9.55 13.52 3.29
C THR A 39 9.98 14.51 2.21
N LYS A 40 10.90 15.44 2.53
CA LYS A 40 11.49 16.39 1.59
C LYS A 40 12.25 15.69 0.45
N LYS A 41 13.05 14.66 0.75
CA LYS A 41 13.78 13.87 -0.26
C LYS A 41 12.81 13.05 -1.12
N MET A 42 11.80 12.42 -0.49
CA MET A 42 10.77 11.63 -1.20
C MET A 42 9.86 12.47 -2.12
N ARG A 43 9.73 13.78 -1.84
CA ARG A 43 9.04 14.72 -2.74
C ARG A 43 9.97 15.27 -3.82
N ALA A 44 11.25 15.49 -3.51
CA ALA A 44 12.23 16.03 -4.45
C ALA A 44 12.59 15.08 -5.60
N VAL A 45 12.43 13.76 -5.42
CA VAL A 45 12.71 12.76 -6.46
C VAL A 45 11.60 12.67 -7.53
N LEU A 46 10.43 13.27 -7.27
CA LEU A 46 9.31 13.21 -8.19
C LEU A 46 9.58 14.06 -9.43
N PRO A 47 9.20 13.57 -10.62
CA PRO A 47 9.44 14.32 -11.84
C PRO A 47 8.54 15.57 -11.86
N THR A 48 9.07 16.66 -12.39
CA THR A 48 8.29 17.90 -12.62
C THR A 48 7.36 17.77 -13.82
N GLU A 49 7.64 16.84 -14.73
CA GLU A 49 6.88 16.59 -15.96
C GLU A 49 6.63 15.09 -16.12
N ILE A 50 5.45 14.74 -16.65
CA ILE A 50 5.08 13.36 -16.98
C ILE A 50 4.63 13.28 -18.43
N THR A 51 4.76 12.11 -19.03
CA THR A 51 4.23 11.87 -20.36
C THR A 51 2.70 11.75 -20.32
N MET A 52 2.03 12.08 -21.42
CA MET A 52 0.58 11.87 -21.54
C MET A 52 0.21 10.38 -21.34
N SER A 53 1.07 9.45 -21.79
CA SER A 53 0.86 8.01 -21.59
C SER A 53 0.83 7.63 -20.11
N HIS A 54 1.77 8.14 -19.31
CA HIS A 54 1.75 7.92 -17.85
C HIS A 54 0.53 8.58 -17.19
N HIS A 55 0.17 9.79 -17.63
CA HIS A 55 -1.02 10.46 -17.11
C HIS A 55 -2.29 9.65 -17.35
N VAL A 56 -2.55 9.22 -18.59
CA VAL A 56 -3.71 8.42 -18.97
C VAL A 56 -3.73 7.09 -18.19
N TRP A 57 -2.59 6.41 -18.10
CA TRP A 57 -2.47 5.17 -17.33
C TRP A 57 -2.85 5.36 -15.87
N ASN A 58 -2.22 6.32 -15.17
CA ASN A 58 -2.50 6.55 -13.76
C ASN A 58 -3.94 7.03 -13.50
N CYS A 59 -4.54 7.81 -14.41
CA CYS A 59 -5.95 8.17 -14.33
C CYS A 59 -6.87 6.95 -14.46
N SER A 60 -6.54 6.01 -15.36
CA SER A 60 -7.24 4.73 -15.48
C SER A 60 -7.17 3.93 -14.18
N GLN A 61 -5.97 3.76 -13.63
CA GLN A 61 -5.78 2.99 -12.39
C GLN A 61 -6.46 3.67 -11.18
N ALA A 62 -6.49 5.01 -11.12
CA ALA A 62 -7.24 5.73 -10.11
C ALA A 62 -8.75 5.50 -10.23
N GLY A 63 -9.29 5.45 -11.45
CA GLY A 63 -10.69 5.08 -11.71
C GLY A 63 -10.99 3.64 -11.31
N ALA A 64 -10.09 2.71 -11.65
CA ALA A 64 -10.17 1.31 -11.25
C ALA A 64 -10.21 1.17 -9.73
N LEU A 65 -9.28 1.81 -9.01
CA LEU A 65 -9.27 1.83 -7.53
C LEU A 65 -10.61 2.26 -6.93
N VAL A 66 -11.22 3.33 -7.45
CA VAL A 66 -12.53 3.79 -6.97
C VAL A 66 -13.60 2.74 -7.26
N ALA A 67 -13.62 2.17 -8.47
CA ALA A 67 -14.59 1.13 -8.84
C ALA A 67 -14.42 -0.12 -7.97
N SER A 68 -13.20 -0.62 -7.78
CA SER A 68 -12.90 -1.79 -6.96
C SER A 68 -13.31 -1.63 -5.51
N VAL A 69 -13.11 -0.44 -4.93
CA VAL A 69 -13.60 -0.12 -3.57
C VAL A 69 -15.13 -0.20 -3.51
N LEU A 70 -15.84 0.37 -4.49
CA LEU A 70 -17.30 0.40 -4.49
C LEU A 70 -17.93 -0.97 -4.79
N LEU A 71 -17.25 -1.80 -5.59
CA LEU A 71 -17.69 -3.13 -5.99
C LEU A 71 -17.22 -4.23 -5.03
N GLY A 72 -16.27 -3.93 -4.13
CA GLY A 72 -15.66 -4.92 -3.25
C GLY A 72 -14.74 -5.91 -3.99
N ASP A 73 -14.15 -5.48 -5.10
CA ASP A 73 -13.23 -6.29 -5.91
C ASP A 73 -11.80 -6.14 -5.38
N LEU A 74 -11.36 -7.09 -4.57
CA LEU A 74 -10.07 -7.03 -3.87
C LEU A 74 -8.88 -7.25 -4.81
N GLU A 75 -9.06 -8.10 -5.83
CA GLU A 75 -8.02 -8.43 -6.79
C GLU A 75 -7.72 -7.22 -7.67
N GLU A 76 -8.77 -6.58 -8.20
CA GLU A 76 -8.62 -5.35 -8.98
C GLU A 76 -8.14 -4.19 -8.09
N LEU A 77 -8.57 -4.11 -6.82
CA LEU A 77 -8.08 -3.11 -5.86
C LEU A 77 -6.56 -3.24 -5.68
N GLY A 78 -6.06 -4.45 -5.43
CA GLY A 78 -4.63 -4.72 -5.31
C GLY A 78 -3.85 -4.43 -6.59
N THR A 79 -4.38 -4.87 -7.73
CA THR A 79 -3.78 -4.67 -9.05
C THR A 79 -3.66 -3.18 -9.37
N ALA A 80 -4.76 -2.42 -9.23
CA ALA A 80 -4.77 -0.99 -9.51
C ALA A 80 -3.88 -0.20 -8.54
N LEU A 81 -3.84 -0.60 -7.27
CA LEU A 81 -2.98 -0.04 -6.23
C LEU A 81 -1.49 -0.20 -6.56
N SER A 82 -1.10 -1.34 -7.14
CA SER A 82 0.31 -1.67 -7.47
C SER A 82 0.77 -1.12 -8.82
N SER A 83 -0.10 -0.41 -9.54
CA SER A 83 0.11 -0.06 -10.96
C SER A 83 0.59 1.38 -11.16
N ASP A 84 1.08 2.06 -10.13
CA ASP A 84 1.58 3.43 -10.28
C ASP A 84 2.85 3.50 -11.14
N ARG A 85 2.83 4.32 -12.19
CA ARG A 85 3.99 4.53 -13.09
C ARG A 85 4.70 5.86 -12.87
N ILE A 86 4.25 6.69 -11.93
CA ILE A 86 4.73 8.06 -11.74
C ILE A 86 5.51 8.20 -10.44
N VAL A 87 4.90 7.89 -9.30
CA VAL A 87 5.44 8.25 -7.98
C VAL A 87 6.26 7.10 -7.40
N GLU A 88 5.70 5.91 -7.34
CA GLU A 88 6.31 4.72 -6.75
C GLU A 88 7.63 4.34 -7.41
N PRO A 89 7.79 4.30 -8.75
CA PRO A 89 9.06 3.94 -9.39
C PRO A 89 10.21 4.90 -9.06
N LYS A 90 9.90 6.10 -8.56
CA LYS A 90 10.90 7.10 -8.13
C LYS A 90 11.19 7.01 -6.63
N ARG A 91 10.23 6.52 -5.84
CA ARG A 91 10.35 6.41 -4.38
C ARG A 91 10.88 5.06 -3.92
N ALA A 92 10.47 3.96 -4.55
CA ALA A 92 10.84 2.62 -4.13
C ALA A 92 12.35 2.40 -4.05
N PRO A 93 13.20 2.89 -4.99
CA PRO A 93 14.65 2.75 -4.89
C PRO A 93 15.28 3.50 -3.69
N LEU A 94 14.57 4.47 -3.11
CA LEU A 94 15.04 5.22 -1.93
C LEU A 94 14.72 4.51 -0.61
N ILE A 95 13.92 3.43 -0.66
CA ILE A 95 13.52 2.66 0.51
C ILE A 95 14.26 1.31 0.43
N PRO A 96 15.24 1.08 1.31
CA PRO A 96 15.99 -0.18 1.33
C PRO A 96 15.06 -1.40 1.41
N GLY A 97 15.28 -2.39 0.54
CA GLY A 97 14.52 -3.64 0.51
C GLY A 97 13.09 -3.54 -0.06
N MET A 98 12.58 -2.35 -0.43
CA MET A 98 11.18 -2.18 -0.86
C MET A 98 10.79 -3.06 -2.05
N GLU A 99 11.61 -3.13 -3.10
CA GLU A 99 11.30 -3.96 -4.28
C GLU A 99 11.23 -5.46 -3.93
N ALA A 100 12.11 -5.93 -3.05
CA ALA A 100 12.12 -7.31 -2.59
C ALA A 100 10.89 -7.63 -1.73
N VAL A 101 10.54 -6.74 -0.80
CA VAL A 101 9.31 -6.84 0.02
C VAL A 101 8.07 -6.88 -0.85
N LYS A 102 7.97 -6.00 -1.86
CA LYS A 102 6.86 -6.01 -2.80
C LYS A 102 6.77 -7.33 -3.56
N LYS A 103 7.91 -7.83 -4.07
CA LYS A 103 7.97 -9.10 -4.78
C LYS A 103 7.53 -10.27 -3.89
N ALA A 104 8.07 -10.36 -2.67
CA ALA A 104 7.67 -11.38 -1.71
C ALA A 104 6.19 -11.27 -1.33
N ALA A 105 5.63 -10.05 -1.29
CA ALA A 105 4.21 -9.87 -1.03
C ALA A 105 3.34 -10.57 -2.08
N ILE A 106 3.65 -10.31 -3.35
CA ILE A 106 2.93 -10.91 -4.48
C ILE A 106 3.15 -12.42 -4.52
N GLU A 107 4.38 -12.90 -4.31
CA GLU A 107 4.70 -14.34 -4.26
C GLU A 107 3.98 -15.07 -3.12
N ALA A 108 3.74 -14.38 -2.01
CA ALA A 108 2.97 -14.88 -0.87
C ALA A 108 1.44 -14.76 -1.04
N GLY A 109 0.96 -14.29 -2.21
CA GLY A 109 -0.46 -14.25 -2.56
C GLY A 109 -1.18 -12.93 -2.27
N ALA A 110 -0.46 -11.83 -2.04
CA ALA A 110 -1.09 -10.51 -2.00
C ALA A 110 -1.67 -10.15 -3.38
N PHE A 111 -2.87 -9.58 -3.43
CA PHE A 111 -3.46 -9.04 -4.66
C PHE A 111 -2.70 -7.81 -5.19
N GLY A 112 -1.98 -7.14 -4.30
CA GLY A 112 -1.19 -5.96 -4.62
C GLY A 112 -0.34 -5.52 -3.45
N CYS A 113 0.71 -4.77 -3.74
CA CYS A 113 1.59 -4.15 -2.75
C CYS A 113 2.10 -2.81 -3.27
N THR A 114 2.00 -1.76 -2.45
CA THR A 114 2.50 -0.41 -2.77
C THR A 114 3.17 0.25 -1.56
N ILE A 115 3.77 1.42 -1.77
CA ILE A 115 4.25 2.29 -0.71
C ILE A 115 3.06 3.03 -0.06
N SER A 116 2.90 2.90 1.24
CA SER A 116 1.94 3.69 2.02
C SER A 116 2.40 5.14 2.17
N GLY A 117 1.63 6.08 1.61
CA GLY A 117 1.89 7.52 1.72
C GLY A 117 3.21 7.95 1.08
N SER A 118 4.12 8.52 1.88
CA SER A 118 5.48 8.85 1.44
C SER A 118 6.50 7.74 1.67
N GLY A 119 6.08 6.61 2.25
CA GLY A 119 6.98 5.58 2.76
C GLY A 119 7.58 5.92 4.13
N PRO A 120 8.39 5.00 4.68
CA PRO A 120 8.91 3.80 4.02
C PRO A 120 8.01 2.57 4.10
N THR A 121 6.85 2.67 4.73
CA THR A 121 5.94 1.53 4.95
C THR A 121 5.40 0.98 3.64
N ALA A 122 5.52 -0.33 3.43
CA ALA A 122 4.81 -1.08 2.40
C ALA A 122 3.42 -1.46 2.91
N VAL A 123 2.42 -1.48 2.02
CA VAL A 123 1.08 -1.95 2.30
C VAL A 123 0.65 -2.94 1.22
N ALA A 124 0.19 -4.12 1.65
CA ALA A 124 -0.28 -5.19 0.79
C ALA A 124 -1.76 -5.52 1.05
N VAL A 125 -2.49 -5.95 0.03
CA VAL A 125 -3.92 -6.23 0.06
C VAL A 125 -4.17 -7.74 0.05
N VAL A 126 -5.01 -8.23 0.97
CA VAL A 126 -5.44 -9.64 1.07
C VAL A 126 -6.92 -9.75 1.44
N ASP A 127 -7.52 -10.91 1.18
CA ASP A 127 -8.95 -11.22 1.40
C ASP A 127 -9.28 -11.84 2.75
N SER A 128 -8.26 -12.29 3.50
CA SER A 128 -8.47 -13.10 4.70
C SER A 128 -7.45 -12.79 5.77
N GLU A 129 -7.86 -12.96 7.02
CA GLU A 129 -6.96 -12.84 8.19
C GLU A 129 -5.87 -13.91 8.15
N GLU A 130 -6.21 -15.14 7.75
CA GLU A 130 -5.25 -16.23 7.58
C GLU A 130 -4.25 -15.94 6.44
N GLY A 131 -4.73 -15.42 5.31
CA GLY A 131 -3.88 -14.93 4.22
C GLY A 131 -2.99 -13.77 4.69
N GLY A 132 -3.54 -12.84 5.47
CA GLY A 132 -2.81 -11.74 6.08
C GLY A 132 -1.74 -12.18 7.07
N GLY A 133 -2.02 -13.18 7.90
CA GLY A 133 -1.05 -13.75 8.84
C GLY A 133 0.10 -14.47 8.14
N ARG A 134 -0.17 -15.30 7.13
CA ARG A 134 0.87 -15.93 6.32
C ARG A 134 1.73 -14.91 5.59
N LEU A 135 1.08 -13.93 4.96
CA LEU A 135 1.75 -12.84 4.27
C LEU A 135 2.61 -12.02 5.23
N PHE A 136 2.10 -11.71 6.42
CA PHE A 136 2.84 -11.01 7.47
C PHE A 136 4.13 -11.74 7.83
N THR A 137 4.07 -13.06 8.08
CA THR A 137 5.26 -13.86 8.40
C THR A 137 6.27 -13.84 7.26
N ASN A 138 5.83 -14.10 6.03
CA ASN A 138 6.72 -14.12 4.87
C ASN A 138 7.36 -12.75 4.61
N LEU A 139 6.59 -11.66 4.76
CA LEU A 139 7.11 -10.30 4.58
C LEU A 139 8.04 -9.89 5.71
N ALA A 140 7.80 -10.33 6.94
CA ALA A 140 8.72 -10.13 8.06
C ALA A 140 10.07 -10.80 7.78
N GLU A 141 10.04 -12.06 7.35
CA GLU A 141 11.23 -12.83 7.01
C GLU A 141 12.02 -12.21 5.85
N GLU A 142 11.33 -11.82 4.76
CA GLU A 142 12.00 -11.19 3.61
C GLU A 142 12.60 -9.83 3.97
N LEU A 143 11.87 -8.99 4.71
CA LEU A 143 12.37 -7.69 5.14
C LEU A 143 13.62 -7.85 6.03
N VAL A 144 13.60 -8.80 6.97
CA VAL A 144 14.77 -9.13 7.82
C VAL A 144 15.94 -9.65 6.98
N SER A 145 15.69 -10.53 6.00
CA SER A 145 16.71 -11.08 5.10
C SER A 145 17.42 -9.99 4.29
N GLN A 146 16.64 -9.10 3.67
CA GLN A 146 17.15 -7.99 2.86
C GLN A 146 17.96 -6.97 3.68
N MET A 147 17.57 -6.74 4.94
CA MET A 147 18.28 -5.79 5.81
C MET A 147 19.52 -6.38 6.49
N THR A 148 19.55 -7.69 6.71
CA THR A 148 20.77 -8.41 7.15
C THR A 148 21.88 -8.33 6.09
N GLN A 149 21.51 -8.34 4.80
CA GLN A 149 22.45 -8.12 3.70
C GLN A 149 22.98 -6.67 3.60
N LEU A 150 22.32 -5.70 4.24
CA LEU A 150 22.61 -4.26 4.13
C LEU A 150 23.30 -3.64 5.35
N VAL A 151 23.70 -4.43 6.37
CA VAL A 151 24.37 -3.96 7.61
C VAL A 151 23.57 -2.85 8.30
N MET A 152 22.32 -3.16 8.66
CA MET A 152 21.52 -2.29 9.55
C MET A 152 21.08 -3.11 10.77
N GLU A 153 21.65 -2.82 11.93
CA GLU A 153 21.03 -3.17 13.22
C GLU A 153 19.77 -2.31 13.36
N SER A 154 18.59 -2.82 13.00
CA SER A 154 17.35 -2.11 13.30
C SER A 154 16.16 -3.05 13.46
N SER A 155 15.25 -2.62 14.34
CA SER A 155 13.99 -3.23 14.75
C SER A 155 12.91 -2.97 13.69
N TYR A 156 11.80 -3.73 13.65
CA TYR A 156 10.72 -3.52 12.68
C TYR A 156 9.36 -3.47 13.33
N LEU A 157 8.46 -2.67 12.75
CA LEU A 157 7.05 -2.69 13.09
C LEU A 157 6.28 -3.34 11.94
N LEU A 158 5.77 -4.53 12.19
CA LEU A 158 4.83 -5.21 11.32
C LEU A 158 3.42 -5.08 11.92
N THR A 159 2.41 -4.85 11.09
CA THR A 159 1.02 -4.69 11.57
C THR A 159 0.04 -5.19 10.53
N VAL A 160 -0.91 -6.04 10.92
CA VAL A 160 -2.08 -6.39 10.10
C VAL A 160 -3.24 -5.49 10.49
N LEU A 161 -3.88 -4.84 9.50
CA LEU A 161 -5.11 -4.08 9.70
C LEU A 161 -6.27 -4.80 9.01
N ARG A 162 -7.35 -5.01 9.74
CA ARG A 162 -8.63 -5.44 9.19
C ARG A 162 -9.51 -4.24 8.88
N TRP A 163 -10.10 -4.25 7.70
CA TRP A 163 -11.22 -3.39 7.36
C TRP A 163 -12.50 -3.93 7.99
N LEU A 164 -13.21 -3.09 8.73
CA LEU A 164 -14.50 -3.45 9.31
C LEU A 164 -15.66 -2.88 8.50
N ALA A 165 -16.81 -3.55 8.56
CA ALA A 165 -18.09 -3.07 8.04
C ALA A 165 -18.46 -1.65 8.53
N SER A 166 -17.98 -1.24 9.71
CA SER A 166 -18.09 0.13 10.23
C SER A 166 -17.27 1.17 9.44
N ASN A 167 -16.61 0.77 8.34
CA ASN A 167 -15.69 1.57 7.54
C ASN A 167 -14.58 2.20 8.39
N THR A 168 -13.96 1.36 9.23
CA THR A 168 -12.84 1.71 10.11
C THR A 168 -11.79 0.61 10.04
N LEU A 169 -10.51 0.99 10.07
CA LEU A 169 -9.40 0.05 10.23
C LEU A 169 -9.24 -0.31 11.70
N ARG A 170 -9.04 -1.59 12.01
CA ARG A 170 -8.55 -2.04 13.32
C ARG A 170 -7.28 -2.85 13.16
N ILE A 171 -6.35 -2.66 14.10
CA ILE A 171 -5.20 -3.54 14.25
C ILE A 171 -5.72 -4.92 14.63
N VAL A 172 -5.32 -5.92 13.86
CA VAL A 172 -5.43 -7.32 14.24
C VAL A 172 -4.07 -7.69 14.81
N GLU A 173 -4.04 -8.02 16.11
CA GLU A 173 -2.85 -8.61 16.70
C GLU A 173 -2.65 -9.99 16.05
N CYS A 174 -1.60 -10.10 15.23
CA CYS A 174 -1.18 -11.41 14.73
C CYS A 174 -0.48 -12.14 15.89
N PRO A 175 -0.77 -13.43 16.12
CA PRO A 175 -0.16 -14.21 17.20
C PRO A 175 1.36 -14.36 17.06
#